data_AF-A0A7S3RZZ7-F1
#
_entry.id   AF-A0A7S3RZZ7-F1
#
_cell.length_a   1.000
_cell.length_b   1.000
_cell.length_c   1.000
_cell.angle_alpha   90.00
_cell.angle_beta   90.00
_cell.angle_gamma   90.00
#
_symmetry.space_group_name_H-M   'P 1'
#
loop_
_entity.id
_entity.type
_entity.pdbx_description
1 polymer ?
#
loop_
_entity_poly.entity_id
_entity_poly.type
_entity_poly.pdbx_seq_one_letter_code
_entity_poly.pdbx_strand_id
1 'polypeptide(L)'
;HAAQEGLARRARRSRTPRKKVSPHMPRKSKAQSAGSAPPPQPASLAAERDAAARAEHAVRRSIALEALAAATAAQDIDALREAIEKHGEIAGDSSEYWRATMMRKELRRLHKRGPAPALPPAATNLAPEADLRVAIAELEEATEAGDLVRLKAAIALHGAAAEETDALYHAKQAMTRLLEERKAEKKKRLAAAKAAPAPAAAPAHPSHDEEARAARAAKAAAAAAAVAAAAESVETARTAAAAAAAAAAAEKEAAAAAIAAAATAAEKAAAEKVAAEKLAAERAAAEKVAAEKVAAERAAA
;
A
#
# COMPACT_ATOMS: atom_id res chain seq x y z
N HIS A 1 9.42 -15.16 -33.81
CA HIS A 1 9.05 -16.57 -34.08
C HIS A 1 9.92 -17.57 -33.30
N ALA A 2 11.25 -17.42 -33.25
CA ALA A 2 12.14 -18.35 -32.52
C ALA A 2 11.98 -18.38 -30.96
N ALA A 3 11.41 -17.34 -30.34
CA ALA A 3 11.18 -17.31 -28.89
C ALA A 3 9.88 -18.03 -28.44
N GLN A 4 8.95 -18.32 -29.35
CA GLN A 4 7.69 -19.01 -29.00
C GLN A 4 7.82 -20.54 -29.03
N GLU A 5 8.80 -21.11 -29.74
CA GLU A 5 9.00 -22.57 -29.78
C GLU A 5 9.63 -23.13 -28.48
N GLY A 6 10.32 -22.30 -27.70
CA GLY A 6 10.95 -22.72 -26.43
C GLY A 6 9.93 -23.05 -25.31
N LEU A 7 8.77 -22.39 -25.31
CA LEU A 7 7.74 -22.57 -24.27
C LEU A 7 6.88 -23.83 -24.50
N ALA A 8 6.72 -24.27 -25.75
CA ALA A 8 5.93 -25.46 -26.08
C ALA A 8 6.61 -26.78 -25.67
N ARG A 9 7.95 -26.83 -25.61
CA ARG A 9 8.69 -28.04 -25.21
C ARG A 9 8.72 -28.27 -23.69
N ARG A 10 8.52 -27.23 -22.88
CA ARG A 10 8.54 -27.36 -21.40
C ARG A 10 7.23 -27.89 -20.81
N ALA A 11 6.12 -27.80 -21.55
CA ALA A 11 4.80 -28.24 -21.09
C ALA A 11 4.54 -29.77 -21.20
N ARG A 12 5.43 -30.54 -21.86
CA ARG A 12 5.20 -31.98 -22.13
C ARG A 12 5.93 -32.95 -21.19
N ARG A 13 6.68 -32.49 -20.17
CA ARG A 13 7.53 -33.38 -19.33
C ARG A 13 7.06 -33.63 -17.89
N SER A 14 5.89 -33.17 -17.45
CA SER A 14 5.47 -33.32 -16.03
C SER A 14 4.07 -33.91 -15.83
N ARG A 15 3.73 -34.99 -16.54
CA ARG A 15 2.57 -35.84 -16.21
C ARG A 15 3.01 -37.30 -16.11
N THR A 16 3.66 -37.64 -15.01
CA THR A 16 3.69 -39.02 -14.53
C THR A 16 2.50 -39.22 -13.59
N PRO A 17 1.63 -40.21 -13.83
CA PRO A 17 0.54 -40.51 -12.91
C PRO A 17 1.12 -41.17 -11.65
N ARG A 18 1.17 -40.42 -10.54
CA ARG A 18 1.40 -41.00 -9.21
C ARG A 18 0.23 -41.93 -8.87
N LYS A 19 0.43 -43.24 -9.07
CA LYS A 19 -0.40 -44.30 -8.48
C LYS A 19 -0.52 -44.03 -6.97
N LYS A 20 -1.72 -43.66 -6.51
CA LYS A 20 -2.08 -43.69 -5.10
C LYS A 20 -2.16 -45.16 -4.68
N VAL A 21 -1.07 -45.68 -4.14
CA VAL A 21 -1.08 -46.91 -3.35
C VAL A 21 -1.62 -46.50 -1.98
N SER A 22 -2.87 -46.82 -1.71
CA SER A 22 -3.44 -46.72 -0.37
C SER A 22 -2.72 -47.71 0.54
N PRO A 23 -2.04 -47.29 1.63
CA PRO A 23 -1.52 -48.24 2.59
C PRO A 23 -2.71 -48.81 3.36
N HIS A 24 -3.09 -50.03 3.00
CA HIS A 24 -4.00 -50.86 3.79
C HIS A 24 -3.28 -51.22 5.09
N MET A 25 -3.49 -50.40 6.13
CA MET A 25 -3.01 -50.70 7.47
C MET A 25 -3.81 -51.87 8.04
N PRO A 26 -3.17 -52.94 8.54
CA PRO A 26 -3.86 -54.03 9.19
C PRO A 26 -4.49 -53.52 10.48
N ARG A 27 -5.82 -53.63 10.56
CA ARG A 27 -6.59 -53.44 11.79
C ARG A 27 -6.11 -54.50 12.79
N LYS A 28 -5.13 -54.15 13.63
CA LYS A 28 -4.85 -54.86 14.87
C LYS A 28 -6.06 -54.67 15.78
N SER A 29 -6.93 -55.68 15.79
CA SER A 29 -7.98 -55.88 16.78
C SER A 29 -7.34 -55.97 18.16
N LYS A 30 -7.15 -54.80 18.79
CA LYS A 30 -6.72 -54.70 20.17
C LYS A 30 -7.91 -55.18 21.02
N ALA A 31 -7.77 -56.37 21.57
CA ALA A 31 -8.70 -56.92 22.54
C ALA A 31 -9.00 -55.86 23.59
N GLN A 32 -10.27 -55.45 23.65
CA GLN A 32 -10.81 -54.62 24.70
C GLN A 32 -10.69 -55.41 25.99
N SER A 33 -9.64 -55.18 26.77
CA SER A 33 -9.72 -55.46 28.19
C SER A 33 -10.81 -54.53 28.74
N ALA A 34 -11.82 -55.12 29.37
CA ALA A 34 -12.83 -54.42 30.15
C ALA A 34 -12.14 -53.80 31.38
N GLY A 35 -11.36 -52.75 31.14
CA GLY A 35 -10.82 -51.89 32.18
C GLY A 35 -11.93 -50.96 32.64
N SER A 36 -12.33 -51.14 33.89
CA SER A 36 -13.20 -50.26 34.69
C SER A 36 -13.34 -48.85 34.10
N ALA A 37 -14.56 -48.48 33.72
CA ALA A 37 -14.86 -47.11 33.32
C ALA A 37 -14.42 -46.17 34.45
N PRO A 38 -13.52 -45.20 34.19
CA PRO A 38 -13.14 -44.24 35.20
C PRO A 38 -14.40 -43.49 35.66
N PRO A 39 -14.56 -43.23 36.96
CA PRO A 39 -15.72 -42.51 37.46
C PRO A 39 -15.82 -41.15 36.74
N PRO A 40 -17.04 -40.68 36.42
CA PRO A 40 -17.23 -39.39 35.78
C PRO A 40 -16.57 -38.32 36.66
N GLN A 41 -15.49 -37.70 36.17
CA GLN A 41 -14.91 -36.56 36.86
C GLN A 41 -15.95 -35.44 36.85
N PRO A 42 -16.08 -34.68 37.96
CA PRO A 42 -17.07 -33.63 38.06
C PRO A 42 -16.78 -32.58 36.98
N ALA A 43 -17.76 -32.31 36.12
CA ALA A 43 -17.64 -31.38 35.00
C ALA A 43 -17.15 -29.97 35.40
N SER A 44 -17.27 -29.61 36.69
CA SER A 44 -16.75 -28.36 37.26
C SER A 44 -15.22 -28.24 37.19
N LEU A 45 -14.48 -29.31 37.46
CA LEU A 45 -13.00 -29.25 37.49
C LEU A 45 -12.40 -29.04 36.08
N ALA A 46 -13.06 -29.56 35.05
CA ALA A 46 -12.65 -29.32 33.66
C ALA A 46 -12.87 -27.86 33.26
N ALA A 47 -14.04 -27.29 33.61
CA ALA A 47 -14.35 -25.90 33.35
C ALA A 47 -13.42 -24.92 34.09
N GLU A 48 -13.06 -25.23 35.34
CA GLU A 48 -12.09 -24.45 36.12
C GLU A 48 -10.68 -24.49 35.52
N ARG A 49 -10.22 -25.66 35.06
CA ARG A 49 -8.92 -25.77 34.36
C ARG A 49 -8.90 -25.00 33.05
N ASP A 50 -9.98 -25.05 32.29
CA ASP A 50 -10.09 -24.27 31.04
C ASP A 50 -10.13 -22.77 31.31
N ALA A 51 -10.80 -22.34 32.40
CA ALA A 51 -10.80 -20.94 32.82
C ALA A 51 -9.41 -20.47 33.25
N ALA A 52 -8.68 -21.27 34.03
CA ALA A 52 -7.30 -20.98 34.42
C ALA A 52 -6.37 -20.89 33.21
N ALA A 53 -6.48 -21.83 32.25
CA ALA A 53 -5.68 -21.80 31.02
C ALA A 53 -5.97 -20.54 30.17
N ARG A 54 -7.23 -20.09 30.09
CA ARG A 54 -7.58 -18.83 29.42
C ARG A 54 -7.00 -17.61 30.13
N ALA A 55 -7.01 -17.59 31.47
CA ALA A 55 -6.43 -16.51 32.26
C ALA A 55 -4.90 -16.44 32.07
N GLU A 56 -4.20 -17.58 32.13
CA GLU A 56 -2.76 -17.65 31.86
C GLU A 56 -2.42 -17.18 30.44
N HIS A 57 -3.22 -17.60 29.45
CA HIS A 57 -3.05 -17.15 28.07
C HIS A 57 -3.25 -15.64 27.93
N ALA A 58 -4.24 -15.06 28.61
CA ALA A 58 -4.47 -13.62 28.61
C ALA A 58 -3.30 -12.84 29.21
N VAL A 59 -2.73 -13.30 30.33
CA VAL A 59 -1.54 -12.69 30.94
C VAL A 59 -0.33 -12.76 30.00
N ARG A 60 -0.06 -13.93 29.41
CA ARG A 60 1.04 -14.09 28.43
C ARG A 60 0.86 -13.17 27.23
N ARG A 61 -0.38 -12.98 26.76
CA ARG A 61 -0.69 -12.07 25.67
C ARG A 61 -0.44 -10.61 26.07
N SER A 62 -0.81 -10.20 27.27
CA SER A 62 -0.52 -8.84 27.76
C SER A 62 0.99 -8.55 27.78
N ILE A 63 1.77 -9.47 28.34
CA ILE A 63 3.24 -9.36 28.39
C ILE A 63 3.84 -9.29 26.97
N ALA A 64 3.34 -10.11 26.05
CA ALA A 64 3.75 -10.10 24.65
C ALA A 64 3.51 -8.73 23.97
N LEU A 65 2.35 -8.11 24.23
CA LEU A 65 2.01 -6.80 23.67
C LEU A 65 2.89 -5.68 24.24
N GLU A 66 3.14 -5.68 25.56
CA GLU A 66 4.03 -4.71 26.19
C GLU A 66 5.47 -4.82 25.68
N ALA A 67 5.98 -6.05 25.51
CA ALA A 67 7.32 -6.28 24.96
C ALA A 67 7.45 -5.77 23.51
N LEU A 68 6.44 -6.01 22.67
CA LEU A 68 6.41 -5.50 21.29
C LEU A 68 6.34 -3.98 21.27
N ALA A 69 5.52 -3.36 22.13
CA ALA A 69 5.40 -1.92 22.26
C ALA A 69 6.72 -1.27 22.70
N ALA A 70 7.39 -1.84 23.70
CA ALA A 70 8.69 -1.38 24.17
C ALA A 70 9.77 -1.48 23.06
N ALA A 71 9.79 -2.59 22.31
CA ALA A 71 10.72 -2.76 21.19
C ALA A 71 10.47 -1.75 20.06
N THR A 72 9.20 -1.44 19.75
CA THR A 72 8.89 -0.38 18.77
C THR A 72 9.31 1.00 19.25
N ALA A 73 9.16 1.31 20.55
CA ALA A 73 9.58 2.59 21.11
C ALA A 73 11.11 2.77 21.09
N ALA A 74 11.86 1.68 21.26
CA ALA A 74 13.33 1.70 21.20
C ALA A 74 13.88 1.92 19.77
N GLN A 75 13.09 1.68 18.72
CA GLN A 75 13.52 1.75 17.31
C GLN A 75 14.79 0.93 17.00
N ASP A 76 15.05 -0.12 17.76
CA ASP A 76 16.17 -1.03 17.57
C ASP A 76 15.73 -2.27 16.78
N ILE A 77 16.41 -2.53 15.67
CA ILE A 77 16.10 -3.64 14.76
C ILE A 77 16.28 -5.02 15.41
N ASP A 78 17.24 -5.17 16.33
CA ASP A 78 17.53 -6.43 16.99
C ASP A 78 16.53 -6.69 18.12
N ALA A 79 16.19 -5.65 18.90
CA ALA A 79 15.12 -5.73 19.91
C ALA A 79 13.77 -6.10 19.27
N LEU A 80 13.44 -5.48 18.12
CA LEU A 80 12.23 -5.82 17.36
C LEU A 80 12.24 -7.25 16.84
N ARG A 81 13.39 -7.73 16.36
CA ARG A 81 13.52 -9.11 15.87
C ARG A 81 13.30 -10.11 17.02
N GLU A 82 13.95 -9.89 18.16
CA GLU A 82 13.83 -10.75 19.33
C GLU A 82 12.40 -10.78 19.88
N ALA A 83 11.76 -9.62 20.00
CA ALA A 83 10.38 -9.51 20.47
C ALA A 83 9.40 -10.24 19.53
N ILE A 84 9.54 -10.06 18.21
CA ILE A 84 8.70 -10.74 17.19
C ILE A 84 8.89 -12.26 17.24
N GLU A 85 10.12 -12.74 17.45
CA GLU A 85 10.42 -14.18 17.51
C GLU A 85 9.87 -14.83 18.78
N LYS A 86 10.03 -14.18 19.94
CA LYS A 86 9.55 -14.69 21.24
C LYS A 86 8.04 -14.61 21.39
N HIS A 87 7.40 -13.58 20.84
CA HIS A 87 6.00 -13.25 21.14
C HIS A 87 5.06 -13.31 19.94
N GLY A 88 5.58 -13.54 18.74
CA GLY A 88 4.79 -13.51 17.50
C GLY A 88 3.68 -14.56 17.43
N GLU A 89 3.84 -15.73 18.04
CA GLU A 89 2.80 -16.76 18.06
C GLU A 89 1.62 -16.37 18.95
N ILE A 90 1.88 -15.64 20.03
CA ILE A 90 0.87 -15.24 21.03
C ILE A 90 0.14 -13.95 20.60
N ALA A 91 0.86 -13.04 19.92
CA ALA A 91 0.38 -11.72 19.52
C ALA A 91 0.14 -11.58 18.00
N GLY A 92 0.18 -12.65 17.22
CA GLY A 92 0.20 -12.60 15.75
C GLY A 92 -1.02 -11.94 15.09
N ASP A 93 -2.14 -11.84 15.81
CA ASP A 93 -3.38 -11.19 15.38
C ASP A 93 -3.51 -9.73 15.86
N SER A 94 -2.54 -9.21 16.62
CA SER A 94 -2.57 -7.87 17.20
C SER A 94 -2.02 -6.78 16.27
N SER A 95 -2.48 -5.55 16.46
CA SER A 95 -1.96 -4.36 15.79
C SER A 95 -0.48 -4.11 16.11
N GLU A 96 -0.04 -4.46 17.31
CA GLU A 96 1.28 -4.21 17.88
C GLU A 96 2.31 -5.10 17.21
N TYR A 97 1.97 -6.38 16.99
CA TYR A 97 2.77 -7.26 16.17
C TYR A 97 2.92 -6.72 14.74
N TRP A 98 1.83 -6.23 14.15
CA TRP A 98 1.89 -5.66 12.81
C TRP A 98 2.77 -4.41 12.74
N ARG A 99 2.62 -3.47 13.68
CA ARG A 99 3.49 -2.28 13.81
C ARG A 99 4.96 -2.67 13.97
N ALA A 100 5.27 -3.59 14.88
CA ALA A 100 6.63 -4.08 15.09
C ALA A 100 7.23 -4.71 13.81
N THR A 101 6.47 -5.53 13.08
CA THR A 101 6.97 -6.14 11.83
C THR A 101 7.19 -5.13 10.71
N MET A 102 6.40 -4.06 10.65
CA MET A 102 6.56 -2.99 9.67
C MET A 102 7.76 -2.10 10.02
N MET A 103 7.88 -1.67 11.28
CA MET A 103 9.03 -0.91 11.78
C MET A 103 10.34 -1.66 11.54
N ARG A 104 10.38 -2.96 11.82
CA ARG A 104 11.55 -3.80 11.52
C ARG A 104 11.92 -3.82 10.03
N LYS A 105 10.94 -3.85 9.12
CA LYS A 105 11.19 -3.80 7.67
C LYS A 105 11.75 -2.45 7.25
N GLU A 106 11.25 -1.38 7.84
CA GLU A 106 11.69 -0.02 7.58
C GLU A 106 13.12 0.22 8.07
N LEU A 107 13.42 -0.12 9.32
CA LEU A 107 14.77 -0.06 9.87
C LEU A 107 15.76 -0.89 9.03
N ARG A 108 15.33 -2.06 8.52
CA ARG A 108 16.14 -2.85 7.59
C ARG A 108 16.39 -2.13 6.27
N ARG A 109 15.39 -1.43 5.71
CA ARG A 109 15.56 -0.64 4.48
C ARG A 109 16.54 0.52 4.72
N LEU A 110 16.46 1.17 5.87
CA LEU A 110 17.39 2.24 6.27
C LEU A 110 18.82 1.70 6.42
N HIS A 111 19.01 0.60 7.15
CA HIS A 111 20.30 -0.06 7.26
C HIS A 111 20.87 -0.48 5.90
N LYS A 112 20.02 -0.96 4.98
CA LYS A 112 20.44 -1.33 3.62
C LYS A 112 20.80 -0.13 2.75
N ARG A 113 20.20 1.03 2.98
CA ARG A 113 20.56 2.29 2.29
C ARG A 113 21.92 2.83 2.73
N GLY A 114 22.47 2.31 3.84
CA GLY A 114 23.70 2.84 4.45
C GLY A 114 23.43 4.17 5.16
N PRO A 115 24.42 4.70 5.92
CA PRO A 115 24.33 6.05 6.43
C PRO A 115 24.14 6.99 5.24
N ALA A 116 23.01 7.68 5.19
CA ALA A 116 22.79 8.68 4.15
C ALA A 116 24.01 9.60 4.11
N PRO A 117 24.59 9.89 2.93
CA PRO A 117 25.67 10.87 2.84
C PRO A 117 25.17 12.13 3.55
N ALA A 118 25.98 12.66 4.48
CA ALA A 118 25.63 13.82 5.28
C ALA A 118 25.18 14.94 4.34
N LEU A 119 23.86 15.08 4.19
CA LEU A 119 23.28 16.15 3.42
C LEU A 119 23.63 17.44 4.17
N PRO A 120 24.03 18.51 3.45
CA PRO A 120 24.28 19.80 4.07
C PRO A 120 23.05 20.21 4.90
N PRO A 121 23.23 20.96 6.01
CA PRO A 121 22.15 21.33 6.92
C PRO A 121 21.01 21.94 6.12
N ALA A 122 19.94 21.17 5.96
CA ALA A 122 18.83 21.52 5.11
C ALA A 122 18.13 22.73 5.72
N ALA A 123 18.05 23.80 4.94
CA ALA A 123 17.00 24.79 5.10
C ALA A 123 15.67 24.04 5.28
N THR A 124 15.00 24.31 6.38
CA THR A 124 13.66 23.83 6.72
C THR A 124 12.67 24.35 5.68
N ASN A 125 12.61 23.68 4.53
CA ASN A 125 11.57 23.90 3.54
C ASN A 125 10.26 23.30 4.10
N LEU A 126 9.45 24.17 4.69
CA LEU A 126 8.05 23.96 5.13
C LEU A 126 7.07 23.67 3.97
N ALA A 127 7.56 23.24 2.80
CA ALA A 127 6.75 22.91 1.64
C ALA A 127 6.03 21.53 1.65
N PRO A 128 6.38 20.49 2.44
CA PRO A 128 5.79 19.15 2.26
C PRO A 128 4.40 18.97 2.89
N GLU A 129 3.93 19.87 3.77
CA GLU A 129 2.62 19.70 4.41
C GLU A 129 1.45 19.88 3.42
N ALA A 130 1.58 20.79 2.45
CA ALA A 130 0.53 21.03 1.47
C ALA A 130 0.37 19.81 0.55
N ASP A 131 1.49 19.24 0.08
CA ASP A 131 1.49 18.05 -0.76
C ASP A 131 0.95 16.82 -0.01
N LEU A 132 1.24 16.70 1.29
CA LEU A 132 0.71 15.63 2.13
C LEU A 132 -0.82 15.73 2.28
N ARG A 133 -1.36 16.93 2.52
CA ARG A 133 -2.82 17.12 2.66
C ARG A 133 -3.56 16.80 1.37
N VAL A 134 -3.02 17.21 0.22
CA VAL A 134 -3.59 16.87 -1.10
C VAL A 134 -3.53 15.36 -1.33
N ALA A 135 -2.40 14.72 -1.03
CA ALA A 135 -2.23 13.27 -1.12
C ALA A 135 -3.24 12.49 -0.27
N ILE A 136 -3.50 12.93 0.97
CA ILE A 136 -4.50 12.33 1.86
C ILE A 136 -5.90 12.49 1.26
N ALA A 137 -6.28 13.70 0.85
CA ALA A 137 -7.63 13.97 0.34
C ALA A 137 -7.93 13.16 -0.94
N GLU A 138 -6.98 13.04 -1.85
CA GLU A 138 -7.14 12.23 -3.07
C GLU A 138 -7.26 10.73 -2.78
N LEU A 139 -6.53 10.22 -1.78
CA LEU A 139 -6.65 8.82 -1.35
C LEU A 139 -8.01 8.53 -0.70
N GLU A 140 -8.53 9.45 0.10
CA GLU A 140 -9.85 9.35 0.72
C GLU A 140 -10.97 9.40 -0.33
N GLU A 141 -10.94 10.38 -1.24
CA GLU A 141 -11.92 10.48 -2.34
C GLU A 141 -11.91 9.23 -3.23
N ALA A 142 -10.71 8.71 -3.56
CA ALA A 142 -10.59 7.49 -4.35
C ALA A 142 -11.12 6.24 -3.60
N THR A 143 -11.04 6.25 -2.27
CA THR A 143 -11.57 5.18 -1.41
C THR A 143 -13.09 5.24 -1.36
N GLU A 144 -13.67 6.43 -1.19
CA GLU A 144 -15.12 6.66 -1.19
C GLU A 144 -15.77 6.35 -2.54
N ALA A 145 -15.08 6.65 -3.64
CA ALA A 145 -15.55 6.34 -4.99
C ALA A 145 -15.72 4.82 -5.25
N GLY A 146 -15.03 3.95 -4.50
CA GLY A 146 -15.13 2.50 -4.64
C GLY A 146 -14.62 1.94 -5.98
N ASP A 147 -13.95 2.76 -6.82
CA ASP A 147 -13.38 2.29 -8.09
C ASP A 147 -11.94 1.81 -7.90
N LEU A 148 -11.75 0.51 -8.12
CA LEU A 148 -10.46 -0.15 -8.04
C LEU A 148 -9.38 0.47 -8.96
N VAL A 149 -9.76 1.00 -10.12
CA VAL A 149 -8.78 1.59 -11.06
C VAL A 149 -8.29 2.94 -10.54
N ARG A 150 -9.23 3.80 -10.13
CA ARG A 150 -8.93 5.11 -9.53
C ARG A 150 -8.11 4.98 -8.25
N LEU A 151 -8.50 4.05 -7.37
CA LEU A 151 -7.80 3.77 -6.12
C LEU A 151 -6.36 3.28 -6.34
N LYS A 152 -6.11 2.44 -7.34
CA LYS A 152 -4.75 2.01 -7.70
C LYS A 152 -3.91 3.17 -8.22
N ALA A 153 -4.48 4.04 -9.04
CA ALA A 153 -3.78 5.21 -9.57
C ALA A 153 -3.41 6.18 -8.44
N ALA A 154 -4.35 6.47 -7.54
CA ALA A 154 -4.12 7.34 -6.38
C ALA A 154 -3.02 6.78 -5.46
N ILE A 155 -3.06 5.48 -5.14
CA ILE A 155 -1.99 4.84 -4.34
C ILE A 155 -0.62 4.92 -5.03
N ALA A 156 -0.57 4.76 -6.36
CA ALA A 156 0.69 4.84 -7.10
C ALA A 156 1.27 6.26 -7.13
N LEU A 157 0.40 7.27 -7.23
CA LEU A 157 0.81 8.68 -7.33
C LEU A 157 1.14 9.29 -5.96
N HIS A 158 0.34 8.98 -4.93
CA HIS A 158 0.40 9.64 -3.62
C HIS A 158 0.94 8.76 -2.50
N GLY A 159 1.11 7.45 -2.73
CA GLY A 159 1.47 6.50 -1.67
C GLY A 159 2.86 6.72 -1.06
N ALA A 160 3.77 7.41 -1.75
CA ALA A 160 5.06 7.78 -1.19
C ALA A 160 4.97 8.99 -0.24
N ALA A 161 4.17 10.00 -0.63
CA ALA A 161 3.93 11.17 0.24
C ALA A 161 3.12 10.77 1.48
N ALA A 162 2.16 9.86 1.32
CA ALA A 162 1.26 9.40 2.36
C ALA A 162 1.74 8.14 3.11
N GLU A 163 3.02 7.74 3.01
CA GLU A 163 3.51 6.43 3.49
C GLU A 163 3.24 6.19 4.98
N GLU A 164 3.29 7.26 5.79
CA GLU A 164 3.09 7.23 7.24
C GLU A 164 1.65 7.54 7.69
N THR A 165 0.71 7.70 6.74
CA THR A 165 -0.66 8.11 7.05
C THR A 165 -1.64 6.94 7.10
N ASP A 166 -2.65 7.05 7.95
CA ASP A 166 -3.76 6.08 8.03
C ASP A 166 -4.57 6.03 6.73
N ALA A 167 -4.62 7.13 5.96
CA ALA A 167 -5.32 7.19 4.68
C ALA A 167 -4.78 6.18 3.66
N LEU A 168 -3.45 6.04 3.54
CA LEU A 168 -2.85 5.03 2.67
C LEU A 168 -3.17 3.60 3.12
N TYR A 169 -3.22 3.37 4.43
CA TYR A 169 -3.59 2.08 5.00
C TYR A 169 -5.04 1.73 4.66
N HIS A 170 -5.98 2.66 4.86
CA HIS A 170 -7.38 2.49 4.49
C HIS A 170 -7.57 2.26 2.99
N ALA A 171 -6.89 3.03 2.15
CA ALA A 171 -6.91 2.85 0.70
C ALA A 171 -6.43 1.44 0.28
N LYS A 172 -5.34 0.93 0.87
CA LYS A 172 -4.86 -0.45 0.60
C LYS A 172 -5.85 -1.53 1.07
N GLN A 173 -6.51 -1.32 2.21
CA GLN A 173 -7.55 -2.24 2.67
C GLN A 173 -8.77 -2.23 1.73
N ALA A 174 -9.26 -1.05 1.34
CA ALA A 174 -10.36 -0.91 0.40
C ALA A 174 -10.05 -1.57 -0.95
N MET A 175 -8.84 -1.38 -1.48
CA MET A 175 -8.38 -2.06 -2.70
C MET A 175 -8.46 -3.58 -2.58
N THR A 176 -8.08 -4.13 -1.41
CA THR A 176 -8.13 -5.58 -1.17
C THR A 176 -9.57 -6.09 -1.12
N ARG A 177 -10.49 -5.36 -0.46
CA ARG A 177 -11.93 -5.70 -0.41
C ARG A 177 -12.54 -5.71 -1.81
N LEU A 178 -12.31 -4.66 -2.61
CA LEU A 178 -12.81 -4.55 -3.99
C LEU A 178 -12.28 -5.68 -4.89
N LEU A 179 -11.04 -6.13 -4.69
CA LEU A 179 -10.48 -7.27 -5.42
C LEU A 179 -11.19 -8.59 -5.06
N GLU A 180 -11.47 -8.82 -3.78
CA GLU A 180 -12.21 -10.01 -3.35
C GLU A 180 -13.67 -9.99 -3.82
N GLU A 181 -14.34 -8.84 -3.79
CA GLU A 181 -15.69 -8.67 -4.35
C GLU A 181 -15.72 -8.98 -5.85
N ARG A 182 -14.77 -8.46 -6.65
CA ARG A 182 -14.69 -8.79 -8.08
C ARG A 182 -14.41 -10.27 -8.33
N LYS A 183 -13.62 -10.94 -7.47
CA LYS A 183 -13.41 -12.40 -7.55
C LYS A 183 -14.70 -13.15 -7.23
N ALA A 184 -15.43 -12.76 -6.19
CA ALA A 184 -16.70 -13.35 -5.80
C ALA A 184 -17.75 -13.17 -6.90
N GLU A 185 -17.84 -11.98 -7.49
CA GLU A 185 -18.74 -11.69 -8.59
C GLU A 185 -18.39 -12.52 -9.83
N LYS A 186 -17.11 -12.61 -10.20
CA LYS A 186 -16.65 -13.48 -11.29
C LYS A 186 -17.02 -14.94 -11.05
N LYS A 187 -16.85 -15.44 -9.82
CA LYS A 187 -17.26 -16.80 -9.43
C LYS A 187 -18.78 -16.99 -9.57
N LYS A 188 -19.57 -16.00 -9.14
CA LYS A 188 -21.04 -16.00 -9.29
C LYS A 188 -21.45 -16.01 -10.76
N ARG A 189 -20.82 -15.21 -11.62
CA ARG A 189 -21.06 -15.19 -13.07
C ARG A 189 -20.73 -16.53 -13.72
N LEU A 190 -19.63 -17.18 -13.32
CA LEU A 190 -19.27 -18.51 -13.82
C LEU A 190 -20.25 -19.60 -13.34
N ALA A 191 -20.73 -19.52 -12.10
CA ALA A 191 -21.76 -20.43 -11.59
C ALA A 191 -23.10 -20.24 -12.32
N ALA A 192 -23.51 -18.99 -12.55
CA ALA A 192 -24.72 -18.67 -13.31
C ALA A 192 -24.62 -19.14 -14.78
N ALA A 193 -23.46 -18.93 -15.43
CA ALA A 193 -23.22 -19.44 -16.78
C ALA A 193 -23.26 -20.98 -16.86
N LYS A 194 -22.85 -21.67 -15.78
CA LYS A 194 -22.93 -23.14 -15.70
C LYS A 194 -24.35 -23.64 -15.42
N ALA A 195 -25.15 -22.87 -14.68
CA ALA A 195 -26.52 -23.20 -14.33
C ALA A 195 -27.54 -22.81 -15.42
N ALA A 196 -27.19 -21.88 -16.31
CA ALA A 196 -28.02 -21.52 -17.45
C ALA A 196 -28.26 -22.77 -18.30
N PRO A 197 -29.52 -23.20 -18.48
CA PRO A 197 -29.82 -24.37 -19.29
C PRO A 197 -29.27 -24.14 -20.69
N ALA A 198 -28.58 -25.15 -21.23
CA ALA A 198 -28.09 -25.11 -22.61
C ALA A 198 -29.26 -24.66 -23.49
N PRO A 199 -29.09 -23.64 -24.35
CA PRO A 199 -30.17 -23.13 -25.17
C PRO A 199 -30.76 -24.31 -25.92
N ALA A 200 -32.02 -24.62 -25.64
CA ALA A 200 -32.71 -25.78 -26.18
C ALA A 200 -32.48 -25.78 -27.69
N ALA A 201 -31.89 -26.86 -28.19
CA ALA A 201 -31.62 -27.04 -29.60
C ALA A 201 -32.95 -26.87 -30.34
N ALA A 202 -33.13 -25.73 -31.00
CA ALA A 202 -34.28 -25.48 -31.83
C ALA A 202 -34.34 -26.57 -32.91
N PRO A 203 -35.51 -27.19 -33.14
CA PRO A 203 -35.65 -28.26 -34.12
C PRO A 203 -35.29 -27.74 -35.51
N ALA A 204 -34.37 -28.47 -36.16
CA ALA A 204 -33.93 -28.21 -37.52
C ALA A 204 -35.08 -28.50 -38.49
N HIS A 205 -35.74 -27.42 -38.97
CA HIS A 205 -36.56 -27.48 -40.17
C HIS A 205 -35.73 -26.97 -41.36
N PRO A 206 -35.43 -27.82 -42.35
CA PRO A 206 -34.67 -27.43 -43.53
C PRO A 206 -35.57 -26.67 -44.51
N SER A 207 -35.62 -25.34 -44.37
CA SER A 207 -36.03 -24.40 -45.45
C SER A 207 -35.89 -22.92 -45.05
N HIS A 208 -35.72 -22.60 -43.76
CA HIS A 208 -35.40 -21.24 -43.29
C HIS A 208 -33.90 -21.02 -42.99
N ASP A 209 -33.02 -21.95 -43.37
CA ASP A 209 -31.58 -21.88 -43.06
C ASP A 209 -30.88 -20.68 -43.72
N GLU A 210 -31.36 -20.22 -44.86
CA GLU A 210 -30.82 -19.01 -45.50
C GLU A 210 -31.24 -17.74 -44.77
N GLU A 211 -32.50 -17.65 -44.36
CA GLU A 211 -33.05 -16.51 -43.64
C GLU A 211 -32.48 -16.42 -42.21
N ALA A 212 -32.28 -17.57 -41.55
CA ALA A 212 -31.62 -17.66 -40.25
C ALA A 212 -30.11 -17.38 -40.32
N ARG A 213 -29.42 -17.76 -41.41
CA ARG A 213 -28.03 -17.37 -41.66
C ARG A 213 -27.92 -15.88 -41.96
N ALA A 214 -28.84 -15.32 -42.73
CA ALA A 214 -28.92 -13.88 -42.99
C ALA A 214 -29.16 -13.09 -41.69
N ALA A 215 -30.07 -13.54 -40.83
CA ALA A 215 -30.33 -12.92 -39.53
C ALA A 215 -29.12 -13.03 -38.57
N ARG A 216 -28.42 -14.17 -38.56
CA ARG A 216 -27.20 -14.35 -37.75
C ARG A 216 -26.04 -13.51 -38.30
N ALA A 217 -25.89 -13.40 -39.61
CA ALA A 217 -24.89 -12.55 -40.25
C ALA A 217 -25.17 -11.06 -39.97
N ALA A 218 -26.44 -10.62 -40.06
CA ALA A 218 -26.85 -9.27 -39.71
C ALA A 218 -26.59 -8.96 -38.22
N LYS A 219 -26.89 -9.90 -37.33
CA LYS A 219 -26.60 -9.75 -35.89
C LYS A 219 -25.09 -9.73 -35.60
N ALA A 220 -24.30 -10.54 -36.29
CA ALA A 220 -22.85 -10.52 -36.17
C ALA A 220 -22.25 -9.22 -36.71
N ALA A 221 -22.77 -8.70 -37.82
CA ALA A 221 -22.37 -7.41 -38.38
C ALA A 221 -22.74 -6.24 -37.43
N ALA A 222 -23.94 -6.26 -36.83
CA ALA A 222 -24.34 -5.26 -35.84
C ALA A 222 -23.47 -5.32 -34.57
N ALA A 223 -23.10 -6.52 -34.11
CA ALA A 223 -22.18 -6.68 -33.00
C ALA A 223 -20.77 -6.19 -33.34
N ALA A 224 -20.27 -6.45 -34.56
CA ALA A 224 -18.99 -5.95 -35.02
C ALA A 224 -18.98 -4.41 -35.13
N ALA A 225 -20.06 -3.82 -35.64
CA ALA A 225 -20.24 -2.36 -35.70
C ALA A 225 -20.28 -1.73 -34.29
N ALA A 226 -20.95 -2.37 -33.33
CA ALA A 226 -20.96 -1.90 -31.94
C ALA A 226 -19.58 -1.99 -31.28
N VAL A 227 -18.80 -3.04 -31.58
CA VAL A 227 -17.42 -3.16 -31.10
C VAL A 227 -16.50 -2.12 -31.74
N ALA A 228 -16.68 -1.82 -33.03
CA ALA A 228 -15.93 -0.76 -33.71
C ALA A 228 -16.25 0.62 -33.15
N ALA A 229 -17.53 0.94 -32.92
CA ALA A 229 -17.95 2.19 -32.29
C ALA A 229 -17.45 2.31 -30.84
N ALA A 230 -17.43 1.20 -30.09
CA ALA A 230 -16.85 1.17 -28.76
C ALA A 230 -15.33 1.40 -28.80
N ALA A 231 -14.62 0.86 -29.79
CA ALA A 231 -13.19 1.08 -29.97
C ALA A 231 -12.87 2.56 -30.26
N GLU A 232 -13.63 3.23 -31.15
CA GLU A 232 -13.50 4.67 -31.38
C GLU A 232 -13.80 5.50 -30.12
N SER A 233 -14.80 5.10 -29.32
CA SER A 233 -15.08 5.78 -28.04
C SER A 233 -13.94 5.64 -27.02
N VAL A 234 -13.25 4.49 -27.02
CA VAL A 234 -12.09 4.26 -26.14
C VAL A 234 -10.88 5.06 -26.61
N GLU A 235 -10.68 5.19 -27.92
CA GLU A 235 -9.60 5.97 -28.49
C GLU A 235 -9.78 7.47 -28.24
N THR A 236 -11.00 7.99 -28.43
CA THR A 236 -11.34 9.39 -28.10
C THR A 236 -11.21 9.68 -26.59
N ALA A 237 -11.64 8.76 -25.71
CA ALA A 237 -11.43 8.88 -24.27
C ALA A 237 -9.94 8.87 -23.90
N ARG A 238 -9.12 8.05 -24.58
CA ARG A 238 -7.67 7.99 -24.35
C ARG A 238 -6.96 9.26 -24.80
N THR A 239 -7.38 9.87 -25.91
CA THR A 239 -6.83 11.15 -26.36
C THR A 239 -7.21 12.30 -25.43
N ALA A 240 -8.45 12.30 -24.89
CA ALA A 240 -8.87 13.29 -23.91
C ALA A 240 -8.10 13.16 -22.58
N ALA A 241 -7.87 11.93 -22.11
CA ALA A 241 -7.07 11.66 -20.92
C ALA A 241 -5.59 12.08 -21.10
N ALA A 242 -5.02 11.85 -22.29
CA ALA A 242 -3.66 12.29 -22.60
C ALA A 242 -3.55 13.82 -22.62
N ALA A 243 -4.54 14.53 -23.17
CA ALA A 243 -4.58 15.99 -23.17
C ALA A 243 -4.71 16.56 -21.75
N ALA A 244 -5.54 15.96 -20.89
CA ALA A 244 -5.67 16.37 -19.48
C ALA A 244 -4.36 16.15 -18.70
N ALA A 245 -3.67 15.03 -18.94
CA ALA A 245 -2.36 14.76 -18.32
C ALA A 245 -1.28 15.77 -18.76
N ALA A 246 -1.29 16.17 -20.04
CA ALA A 246 -0.37 17.18 -20.56
C ALA A 246 -0.66 18.57 -19.95
N ALA A 247 -1.93 18.95 -19.79
CA ALA A 247 -2.31 20.20 -19.13
C ALA A 247 -1.87 20.24 -17.66
N ALA A 248 -2.07 19.15 -16.92
CA ALA A 248 -1.62 19.04 -15.52
C ALA A 248 -0.09 19.09 -15.38
N ALA A 249 0.65 18.55 -16.35
CA ALA A 249 2.11 18.65 -16.37
C ALA A 249 2.58 20.11 -16.60
N ALA A 250 1.93 20.82 -17.52
CA ALA A 250 2.23 22.23 -17.79
C ALA A 250 1.95 23.14 -16.58
N GLU A 251 0.87 22.87 -15.85
CA GLU A 251 0.54 23.63 -14.62
C GLU A 251 1.58 23.39 -13.51
N LYS A 252 2.07 22.16 -13.37
CA LYS A 252 3.15 21.85 -12.41
C LYS A 252 4.46 22.56 -12.77
N GLU A 253 4.83 22.61 -14.05
CA GLU A 253 6.01 23.36 -14.48
C GLU A 253 5.86 24.87 -14.23
N ALA A 254 4.67 25.43 -14.49
CA ALA A 254 4.39 26.84 -14.20
C ALA A 254 4.47 27.15 -12.69
N ALA A 255 3.92 26.27 -11.84
CA ALA A 255 4.02 26.41 -10.40
C ALA A 255 5.47 26.32 -9.90
N ALA A 256 6.25 25.37 -10.42
CA ALA A 256 7.68 25.23 -10.07
C ALA A 256 8.49 26.47 -10.48
N ALA A 257 8.21 27.04 -11.67
CA ALA A 257 8.86 28.27 -12.13
C ALA A 257 8.52 29.48 -11.24
N ALA A 258 7.26 29.60 -10.80
CA ALA A 258 6.85 30.66 -9.89
C ALA A 258 7.53 30.57 -8.51
N ILE A 259 7.68 29.35 -7.98
CA ILE A 259 8.39 29.11 -6.71
C ILE A 259 9.88 29.47 -6.84
N ALA A 260 10.53 29.06 -7.93
CA ALA A 260 11.93 29.41 -8.19
C ALA A 260 12.13 30.93 -8.29
N ALA A 261 11.24 31.64 -9.00
CA ALA A 261 11.27 33.10 -9.08
C ALA A 261 11.10 33.76 -7.69
N ALA A 262 10.16 33.30 -6.87
CA ALA A 262 9.93 33.82 -5.53
C ALA A 262 11.14 33.61 -4.60
N ALA A 263 11.80 32.44 -4.68
CA ALA A 263 13.00 32.14 -3.89
C ALA A 263 14.14 33.12 -4.22
N THR A 264 14.39 33.39 -5.51
CA THR A 264 15.45 34.34 -5.92
C THR A 264 15.15 35.78 -5.49
N ALA A 265 13.88 36.17 -5.42
CA ALA A 265 13.49 37.49 -4.93
C ALA A 265 13.70 37.62 -3.41
N ALA A 266 13.35 36.58 -2.65
CA ALA A 266 13.56 36.54 -1.20
C ALA A 266 15.05 36.57 -0.81
N GLU A 267 15.90 35.87 -1.55
CA GLU A 267 17.34 35.83 -1.29
C GLU A 267 18.01 37.21 -1.50
N LYS A 268 17.61 37.93 -2.57
CA LYS A 268 18.08 39.31 -2.81
C LYS A 268 17.66 40.27 -1.70
N ALA A 269 16.42 40.16 -1.22
CA ALA A 269 15.92 40.98 -0.13
C ALA A 269 16.62 40.69 1.21
N ALA A 270 17.01 39.44 1.47
CA ALA A 270 17.78 39.08 2.66
C ALA A 270 19.22 39.62 2.59
N ALA A 271 19.87 39.56 1.42
CA ALA A 271 21.21 40.08 1.22
C ALA A 271 21.29 41.61 1.42
N GLU A 272 20.30 42.38 0.94
CA GLU A 272 20.24 43.83 1.16
C GLU A 272 20.10 44.22 2.63
N LYS A 273 19.30 43.49 3.41
CA LYS A 273 19.15 43.76 4.85
C LYS A 273 20.46 43.56 5.62
N VAL A 274 21.19 42.48 5.32
CA VAL A 274 22.49 42.20 5.97
C VAL A 274 23.54 43.25 5.60
N ALA A 275 23.53 43.75 4.36
CA ALA A 275 24.44 44.80 3.94
C ALA A 275 24.13 46.15 4.64
N ALA A 276 22.86 46.50 4.79
CA ALA A 276 22.43 47.71 5.49
C ALA A 276 22.78 47.67 7.00
N GLU A 277 22.61 46.52 7.65
CA GLU A 277 22.89 46.35 9.07
C GLU A 277 24.40 46.45 9.39
N LYS A 278 25.27 45.92 8.51
CA LYS A 278 26.73 46.07 8.64
C LYS A 278 27.19 47.53 8.53
N LEU A 279 26.63 48.29 7.58
CA LEU A 279 26.94 49.71 7.42
C LEU A 279 26.49 50.55 8.63
N ALA A 280 25.38 50.21 9.26
CA ALA A 280 24.91 50.87 10.47
C ALA A 280 25.83 50.57 11.68
N ALA A 281 26.26 49.32 11.85
CA ALA A 281 27.17 48.92 12.92
C ALA A 281 28.56 49.58 12.79
N GLU A 282 29.08 49.71 11.57
CA GLU A 282 30.39 50.33 11.32
C GLU A 282 30.40 51.83 11.63
N ARG A 283 29.31 52.55 11.30
CA ARG A 283 29.15 53.97 11.67
C ARG A 283 29.07 54.18 13.18
N ALA A 284 28.33 53.33 13.89
CA ALA A 284 28.22 53.41 15.35
C ALA A 284 29.56 53.15 16.06
N ALA A 285 30.40 52.26 15.51
CA ALA A 285 31.74 52.02 16.03
C ALA A 285 32.68 53.22 15.80
N ALA A 286 32.63 53.84 14.61
CA ALA A 286 33.46 55.01 14.30
C ALA A 286 33.12 56.22 15.19
N GLU A 287 31.84 56.43 15.52
CA GLU A 287 31.37 57.54 16.35
C GLU A 287 31.84 57.41 17.81
N LYS A 288 31.86 56.19 18.36
CA LYS A 288 32.39 55.94 19.72
C LYS A 288 33.88 56.25 19.84
N VAL A 289 34.67 55.87 18.85
CA VAL A 289 36.13 56.14 18.84
C VAL A 289 36.41 57.65 18.72
N ALA A 290 35.59 58.38 17.97
CA ALA A 290 35.69 59.83 17.90
C ALA A 290 35.35 60.50 19.23
N ALA A 291 34.30 60.05 19.92
CA ALA A 291 33.90 60.57 21.22
C ALA A 291 34.94 60.31 22.32
N GLU A 292 35.56 59.13 22.34
CA GLU A 292 36.61 58.77 23.31
C GLU A 292 37.86 59.64 23.16
N LYS A 293 38.27 59.96 21.92
CA LYS A 293 39.43 60.83 21.66
C LYS A 293 39.18 62.26 22.16
N VAL A 294 37.99 62.80 21.94
CA VAL A 294 37.63 64.15 22.41
C VAL A 294 37.56 64.22 23.94
N ALA A 295 37.10 63.15 24.60
CA ALA A 295 37.08 63.06 26.06
C ALA A 295 38.49 62.96 26.65
N ALA A 296 39.39 62.18 26.03
CA ALA A 296 40.78 62.06 26.46
C ALA A 296 41.56 63.37 26.29
N GLU A 297 41.31 64.11 25.21
CA GLU A 297 41.98 65.40 24.95
C GLU A 297 41.53 66.50 25.93
N ARG A 298 40.26 66.49 26.35
CA ARG A 298 39.76 67.40 27.40
C ARG A 298 40.23 67.06 28.81
N ALA A 299 40.57 65.80 29.09
CA ALA A 299 41.10 65.39 30.40
C ALA A 299 42.59 65.69 30.57
N ALA A 300 43.30 66.00 29.48
CA ALA A 300 44.73 66.31 29.47
C ALA A 300 45.04 67.82 29.46
N ALA A 301 44.02 68.68 29.39
CA ALA A 301 44.11 70.15 29.42
C ALA A 301 43.65 70.70 30.77
#